data_AF-A0AAE4JXU4-F1
#
_entry.id   AF-A0AAE4JXU4-F1
#
_cell.length_a   1.000
_cell.length_b   1.000
_cell.length_c   1.000
_cell.angle_alpha   90.00
_cell.angle_beta   90.00
_cell.angle_gamma   90.00
#
_symmetry.space_group_name_H-M   'P 1'
#
loop_
_entity.id
_entity.type
_entity.pdbx_description
1 polymer ?
#
loop_
_entity_poly.entity_id
_entity_poly.type
_entity_poly.pdbx_seq_one_letter_code
_entity_poly.pdbx_strand_id
1 'polypeptide(L)'
;MKYKNVKVLEISPVVYLGKEFRNNDWKVNQNIFKEKVKDIKFEYGFGFECPIGDMINIQIDYKDEFQPLAKESTIDMILSIFNQLLKVFKENVKINLHLDGFIDGVVNSVDMNIKEFVEYLQEEIKEYENSLSQN
;
A
#
# COMPACT_ATOMS: atom_id res chain seq x y z
N MET A 1 15.39 11.60 -0.52
CA MET A 1 15.21 10.12 -0.41
C MET A 1 15.72 9.40 -1.65
N LYS A 2 15.95 8.07 -1.56
CA LYS A 2 16.30 7.18 -2.69
C LYS A 2 15.29 7.23 -3.86
N TYR A 3 14.07 7.67 -3.59
CA TYR A 3 12.92 7.63 -4.51
C TYR A 3 12.47 9.01 -5.01
N LYS A 4 13.31 10.03 -4.84
CA LYS A 4 12.99 11.41 -5.25
C LYS A 4 12.74 11.48 -6.76
N ASN A 5 11.64 12.14 -7.17
CA ASN A 5 11.19 12.33 -8.57
C ASN A 5 10.65 11.08 -9.28
N VAL A 6 10.28 10.01 -8.56
CA VAL A 6 9.65 8.83 -9.17
C VAL A 6 8.14 8.93 -9.00
N LYS A 7 7.38 8.86 -10.10
CA LYS A 7 5.92 8.97 -10.05
C LYS A 7 5.34 7.72 -9.35
N VAL A 8 4.48 7.95 -8.36
CA VAL A 8 3.68 6.87 -7.75
C VAL A 8 2.47 6.57 -8.64
N LEU A 9 2.36 5.31 -9.05
CA LEU A 9 1.27 4.80 -9.87
C LEU A 9 0.12 4.29 -9.01
N GLU A 10 0.43 3.59 -7.92
CA GLU A 10 -0.55 2.95 -7.04
C GLU A 10 -0.05 2.98 -5.60
N ILE A 11 -0.97 3.07 -4.65
CA ILE A 11 -0.68 2.99 -3.21
C ILE A 11 -1.63 1.97 -2.61
N SER A 12 -1.12 0.81 -2.23
CA SER A 12 -1.96 -0.30 -1.79
C SER A 12 -1.51 -0.81 -0.43
N PRO A 13 -2.43 -1.02 0.53
CA PRO A 13 -2.09 -1.79 1.72
C PRO A 13 -1.66 -3.20 1.33
N VAL A 14 -0.64 -3.72 1.99
CA VAL A 14 -0.22 -5.12 1.83
C VAL A 14 -0.09 -5.79 3.19
N VAL A 15 -0.33 -7.09 3.23
CA VAL A 15 -0.23 -7.91 4.45
C VAL A 15 0.74 -9.05 4.19
N TYR A 16 1.76 -9.16 5.03
CA TYR A 16 2.64 -10.32 5.07
C TYR A 16 2.09 -11.35 6.07
N LEU A 17 1.72 -12.54 5.60
CA LEU A 17 1.15 -13.57 6.48
C LEU A 17 2.19 -14.20 7.41
N GLY A 18 3.47 -14.20 7.01
CA GLY A 18 4.59 -14.83 7.74
C GLY A 18 5.39 -15.77 6.85
N LYS A 19 6.67 -15.99 7.22
CA LYS A 19 7.62 -16.79 6.41
C LYS A 19 7.16 -18.23 6.20
N GLU A 20 6.43 -18.79 7.16
CA GLU A 20 5.86 -20.12 7.13
C GLU A 20 4.81 -20.30 6.02
N PHE A 21 4.24 -19.21 5.50
CA PHE A 21 3.23 -19.24 4.44
C PHE A 21 3.82 -19.11 3.03
N ARG A 22 5.13 -18.88 2.87
CA ARG A 22 5.77 -18.61 1.56
C ARG A 22 5.72 -19.76 0.56
N ASN A 23 5.63 -20.99 1.06
CA ASN A 23 5.61 -22.20 0.25
C ASN A 23 4.19 -22.75 0.04
N ASN A 24 3.17 -22.08 0.58
CA ASN A 24 1.79 -22.47 0.35
C ASN A 24 1.35 -22.08 -1.06
N ASP A 25 0.34 -22.78 -1.56
CA ASP A 25 -0.42 -22.32 -2.72
C ASP A 25 -1.10 -20.98 -2.41
N TRP A 26 -1.08 -20.07 -3.38
CA TRP A 26 -1.61 -18.71 -3.21
C TRP A 26 -3.10 -18.69 -2.81
N LYS A 27 -3.91 -19.66 -3.23
CA LYS A 27 -5.33 -19.76 -2.83
C LYS A 27 -5.47 -20.12 -1.36
N VAL A 28 -4.56 -20.92 -0.82
CA VAL A 28 -4.54 -21.27 0.60
C VAL A 28 -4.27 -20.00 1.42
N ASN A 29 -3.28 -19.20 1.01
CA ASN A 29 -2.95 -17.95 1.68
C ASN A 29 -4.09 -16.92 1.59
N GLN A 30 -4.77 -16.82 0.44
CA GLN A 30 -5.99 -15.99 0.31
C GLN A 30 -7.11 -16.45 1.24
N ASN A 31 -7.34 -17.76 1.37
CA ASN A 31 -8.35 -18.29 2.28
C ASN A 31 -8.00 -18.00 3.75
N ILE A 32 -6.74 -18.15 4.13
CA ILE A 32 -6.26 -17.81 5.49
C ILE A 32 -6.48 -16.32 5.77
N PHE A 33 -6.13 -15.45 4.83
CA PHE A 33 -6.39 -14.03 4.94
C PHE A 33 -7.88 -13.74 5.12
N LYS A 34 -8.72 -14.27 4.23
CA LYS A 34 -10.18 -14.10 4.26
C LYS A 34 -10.78 -14.53 5.60
N GLU A 35 -10.37 -15.68 6.12
CA GLU A 35 -10.85 -16.17 7.42
C GLU A 35 -10.42 -15.28 8.59
N LYS A 36 -9.21 -14.70 8.54
CA LYS A 36 -8.72 -13.80 9.59
C LYS A 36 -9.44 -12.44 9.59
N VAL A 37 -9.92 -11.97 8.44
CA VAL A 37 -10.58 -10.65 8.31
C VAL A 37 -12.10 -10.73 8.25
N LYS A 38 -12.71 -11.91 8.32
CA LYS A 38 -14.16 -12.10 8.12
C LYS A 38 -15.06 -11.31 9.06
N ASP A 39 -14.58 -11.03 10.28
CA ASP A 39 -15.33 -10.31 11.31
C ASP A 39 -15.04 -8.79 11.31
N ILE A 40 -14.11 -8.34 10.46
CA ILE A 40 -13.79 -6.92 10.30
C ILE A 40 -14.88 -6.27 9.45
N LYS A 41 -15.40 -5.15 9.95
CA LYS A 41 -16.25 -4.25 9.15
C LYS A 41 -15.36 -3.22 8.46
N PHE A 42 -15.12 -3.44 7.18
CA PHE A 42 -14.47 -2.45 6.32
C PHE A 42 -15.51 -1.42 5.86
N GLU A 43 -15.15 -0.15 5.95
CA GLU A 43 -16.00 0.97 5.49
C GLU A 43 -16.07 1.05 3.97
N TYR A 44 -15.04 0.53 3.30
CA TYR A 44 -14.89 0.54 1.86
C TYR A 44 -14.70 -0.89 1.33
N GLY A 45 -15.25 -1.16 0.14
CA GLY A 45 -15.01 -2.41 -0.56
C GLY A 45 -13.58 -2.47 -1.11
N PHE A 46 -12.98 -3.66 -1.11
CA PHE A 46 -11.68 -3.92 -1.70
C PHE A 46 -11.62 -5.32 -2.31
N GLY A 47 -10.76 -5.49 -3.30
CA GLY A 47 -10.29 -6.79 -3.78
C GLY A 47 -8.98 -7.17 -3.10
N PHE A 48 -8.59 -8.43 -3.18
CA PHE A 48 -7.27 -8.84 -2.70
C PHE A 48 -6.73 -9.98 -3.54
N GLU A 49 -5.41 -10.02 -3.67
CA GLU A 49 -4.68 -11.06 -4.38
C GLU A 49 -3.43 -11.48 -3.61
N CYS A 50 -2.80 -12.59 -4.00
CA CYS A 50 -1.61 -13.11 -3.35
C CYS A 50 -0.50 -13.23 -4.41
N PRO A 51 0.16 -12.11 -4.77
CA PRO A 51 1.00 -12.07 -5.96
C PRO A 51 2.34 -12.79 -5.77
N ILE A 52 2.84 -12.86 -4.53
CA ILE A 52 4.07 -13.59 -4.18
C ILE A 52 3.95 -14.24 -2.81
N GLY A 53 4.31 -15.53 -2.72
CA GLY A 53 4.54 -16.26 -1.47
C GLY A 53 3.52 -15.95 -0.36
N ASP A 54 3.98 -15.24 0.67
CA ASP A 54 3.25 -14.87 1.88
C ASP A 54 2.58 -13.49 1.85
N MET A 55 2.66 -12.74 0.74
CA MET A 55 2.11 -11.39 0.63
C MET A 55 0.68 -11.41 0.08
N ILE A 56 -0.23 -10.74 0.77
CA ILE A 56 -1.55 -10.37 0.28
C ILE A 56 -1.53 -8.91 -0.12
N ASN A 57 -1.78 -8.65 -1.40
CA ASN A 57 -1.96 -7.30 -1.92
C ASN A 57 -3.45 -6.91 -1.83
N ILE A 58 -3.73 -5.72 -1.32
CA ILE A 58 -5.10 -5.20 -1.20
C ILE A 58 -5.36 -4.23 -2.35
N GLN A 59 -6.22 -4.65 -3.26
CA GLN A 59 -6.62 -3.88 -4.43
C GLN A 59 -7.79 -2.99 -4.06
N ILE A 60 -7.57 -1.68 -4.14
CA ILE A 60 -8.62 -0.71 -3.89
C ILE A 60 -8.88 0.02 -5.21
N ASP A 61 -10.15 0.08 -5.60
CA ASP A 61 -10.58 0.79 -6.81
C ASP A 61 -10.70 2.29 -6.52
N TYR A 62 -9.56 2.98 -6.49
CA TYR A 62 -9.56 4.43 -6.56
C TYR A 62 -9.86 4.79 -8.01
N LYS A 63 -11.03 5.40 -8.28
CA LYS A 63 -11.53 5.78 -9.63
C LYS A 63 -10.70 6.87 -10.34
N ASP A 64 -9.38 6.88 -10.18
CA ASP A 64 -8.51 7.97 -10.59
C ASP A 64 -7.28 7.45 -11.36
N GLU A 65 -7.24 7.76 -12.65
CA GLU A 65 -6.19 7.33 -13.57
C GLU A 65 -4.84 8.07 -13.39
N PHE A 66 -4.72 9.06 -12.49
CA PHE A 66 -3.63 10.04 -12.62
C PHE A 66 -2.69 10.28 -11.44
N GLN A 67 -3.02 10.01 -10.17
CA GLN A 67 -2.09 10.06 -9.03
C GLN A 67 -2.85 9.78 -7.73
N PRO A 68 -2.60 8.66 -7.03
CA PRO A 68 -3.31 8.33 -5.78
C PRO A 68 -3.12 9.39 -4.67
N LEU A 69 -2.02 10.13 -4.71
CA LEU A 69 -1.71 11.23 -3.79
C LEU A 69 -2.50 12.52 -4.04
N ALA A 70 -3.16 12.65 -5.20
CA ALA A 70 -3.81 13.89 -5.60
C ALA A 70 -5.14 14.16 -4.88
N LYS A 71 -5.72 13.17 -4.18
CA LYS A 71 -7.00 13.31 -3.49
C LYS A 71 -6.96 12.77 -2.07
N GLU A 72 -7.31 13.63 -1.12
CA GLU A 72 -7.46 13.30 0.30
C GLU A 72 -8.36 12.08 0.53
N SER A 73 -9.49 12.00 -0.18
CA SER A 73 -10.43 10.87 -0.08
C SER A 73 -9.82 9.51 -0.44
N THR A 74 -8.82 9.48 -1.33
CA THR A 74 -8.11 8.25 -1.71
C THR A 74 -7.20 7.80 -0.58
N ILE A 75 -6.46 8.74 0.03
CA ILE A 75 -5.61 8.48 1.19
C ILE A 75 -6.43 8.04 2.38
N ASP A 76 -7.58 8.68 2.65
CA ASP A 76 -8.50 8.28 3.71
C ASP A 76 -8.99 6.84 3.55
N MET A 77 -9.32 6.44 2.32
CA MET A 77 -9.74 5.07 2.02
C MET A 77 -8.62 4.06 2.29
N ILE A 78 -7.41 4.36 1.82
CA ILE A 78 -6.21 3.52 2.04
C ILE A 78 -5.93 3.39 3.54
N LEU A 79 -5.94 4.50 4.28
CA LEU A 79 -5.67 4.52 5.72
C LEU A 79 -6.78 3.84 6.53
N SER A 80 -8.05 3.96 6.13
CA SER A 80 -9.16 3.26 6.78
C SER A 80 -8.97 1.75 6.66
N ILE A 81 -8.71 1.24 5.46
CA ILE A 81 -8.46 -0.19 5.22
C ILE A 81 -7.20 -0.64 5.98
N PHE A 82 -6.09 0.11 5.87
CA PHE A 82 -4.85 -0.18 6.57
C PHE A 82 -5.05 -0.31 8.08
N ASN A 83 -5.79 0.62 8.70
CA ASN A 83 -6.08 0.60 10.13
C ASN A 83 -6.93 -0.60 10.55
N GLN A 84 -7.85 -1.05 9.71
CA GLN A 84 -8.60 -2.28 9.98
C GLN A 84 -7.70 -3.51 9.92
N LEU A 85 -6.81 -3.59 8.93
CA LEU A 85 -5.86 -4.69 8.80
C LEU A 85 -4.87 -4.74 9.97
N LEU A 86 -4.41 -3.58 10.45
CA LEU A 86 -3.52 -3.49 11.62
C LEU A 86 -4.09 -4.16 12.87
N LYS A 87 -5.42 -4.13 13.07
CA LYS A 87 -6.07 -4.77 14.22
C LYS A 87 -5.88 -6.29 14.25
N VAL A 88 -5.66 -6.91 13.10
CA VAL A 88 -5.53 -8.36 12.94
C VAL A 88 -4.07 -8.77 12.71
N PHE A 89 -3.37 -8.06 11.84
CA PHE A 89 -2.03 -8.46 11.39
C PHE A 89 -0.89 -7.64 12.00
N LYS A 90 -1.22 -6.57 12.75
CA LYS A 90 -0.26 -5.74 13.48
C LYS A 90 0.87 -5.23 12.57
N GLU A 91 2.12 -5.33 13.00
CA GLU A 91 3.30 -4.84 12.27
C GLU A 91 3.53 -5.46 10.88
N ASN A 92 2.79 -6.53 10.54
CA ASN A 92 2.87 -7.20 9.25
C ASN A 92 2.08 -6.50 8.13
N VAL A 93 1.34 -5.44 8.45
CA VAL A 93 0.72 -4.58 7.45
C VAL A 93 1.71 -3.50 7.02
N LYS A 94 1.85 -3.31 5.71
CA LYS A 94 2.67 -2.26 5.09
C LYS A 94 1.84 -1.48 4.07
N ILE A 95 2.32 -0.30 3.70
CA ILE A 95 1.88 0.44 2.53
C ILE A 95 2.87 0.13 1.40
N ASN A 96 2.38 -0.44 0.31
CA ASN A 96 3.14 -0.64 -0.90
C ASN A 96 2.92 0.57 -1.83
N LEU A 97 4.01 1.19 -2.25
CA LEU A 97 4.02 2.19 -3.31
C LEU A 97 4.46 1.52 -4.61
N HIS A 98 3.58 1.46 -5.61
CA HIS A 98 3.95 1.05 -6.96
C HIS A 98 4.47 2.26 -7.73
N LEU A 99 5.64 2.11 -8.36
CA LEU A 99 6.40 3.22 -8.92
C LEU A 99 6.47 3.15 -10.46
N ASP A 100 6.43 4.31 -11.12
CA ASP A 100 6.61 4.46 -12.57
C ASP A 100 8.11 4.42 -12.92
N GLY A 101 8.68 3.22 -12.92
CA GLY A 101 10.04 2.97 -13.40
C GLY A 101 10.89 2.04 -12.54
N PHE A 102 11.95 1.50 -13.15
CA PHE A 102 12.96 0.67 -12.51
C PHE A 102 13.99 1.53 -11.80
N ILE A 103 14.22 1.26 -10.52
CA ILE A 103 15.32 1.87 -9.76
C ILE A 103 16.39 0.80 -9.60
N ASP A 104 17.55 1.02 -10.23
CA ASP A 104 18.74 0.18 -10.09
C ASP A 104 18.53 -1.33 -10.34
N GLY A 105 17.64 -1.70 -11.28
CA GLY A 105 17.36 -3.10 -11.63
C GLY A 105 16.55 -3.88 -10.59
N VAL A 106 15.97 -3.20 -9.60
CA VAL A 106 15.10 -3.77 -8.56
C VAL A 106 13.63 -3.44 -8.86
N VAL A 107 12.72 -4.32 -8.41
CA VAL A 107 11.25 -4.25 -8.57
C VAL A 107 10.72 -2.83 -8.33
N ASN A 108 9.77 -2.40 -9.16
CA ASN A 108 9.14 -1.07 -9.15
C ASN A 108 8.12 -0.91 -8.00
N SER A 109 8.49 -1.32 -6.79
CA SER A 109 7.63 -1.16 -5.63
C SER A 109 8.41 -1.02 -4.33
N VAL A 110 7.86 -0.27 -3.39
CA VAL A 110 8.46 -0.05 -2.07
C VAL A 110 7.42 -0.33 -0.99
N ASP A 111 7.76 -1.20 -0.05
CA ASP A 111 6.96 -1.43 1.14
C ASP A 111 7.46 -0.53 2.28
N MET A 112 6.53 0.20 2.88
CA MET A 112 6.80 1.16 3.94
C MET A 112 5.88 0.86 5.11
N ASN A 113 6.37 1.04 6.34
CA ASN A 113 5.49 1.12 7.50
C ASN A 113 4.77 2.47 7.53
N ILE A 114 3.76 2.61 8.40
CA ILE A 114 2.94 3.84 8.45
C ILE A 114 3.75 5.10 8.78
N LYS A 115 4.78 4.99 9.62
CA LYS A 115 5.63 6.13 9.97
C LYS A 115 6.44 6.58 8.76
N GLU A 116 7.06 5.63 8.06
CA GLU A 116 7.80 5.89 6.82
C GLU A 116 6.88 6.50 5.74
N PHE A 117 5.64 6.00 5.64
CA PHE A 117 4.66 6.53 4.69
C PHE A 117 4.24 7.97 5.02
N VAL A 118 4.03 8.30 6.30
CA VAL A 118 3.72 9.69 6.72
C VAL A 118 4.89 10.62 6.45
N GLU A 119 6.12 10.20 6.76
CA GLU A 119 7.34 10.96 6.45
C GLU A 119 7.45 11.23 4.94
N TYR A 120 7.16 10.21 4.11
CA TYR A 120 7.09 10.35 2.66
C TYR A 120 6.04 11.38 2.22
N LEU A 121 4.81 11.31 2.73
CA LEU A 121 3.75 12.28 2.40
C LEU A 121 4.15 13.72 2.78
N GLN A 122 4.79 13.91 3.93
CA GLN A 122 5.28 15.23 4.36
C GLN A 122 6.36 15.79 3.44
N GLU A 123 7.26 14.94 2.94
CA GLU A 123 8.26 15.34 1.94
C GLU A 123 7.61 15.77 0.63
N GLU A 124 6.64 15.00 0.10
CA GLU A 124 5.91 15.34 -1.14
C GLU A 124 5.16 16.68 -1.04
N ILE A 125 4.47 16.92 0.08
CA ILE A 125 3.77 18.19 0.33
C ILE A 125 4.77 19.35 0.32
N LYS A 126 5.90 19.21 1.03
CA LYS A 126 6.93 20.25 1.09
C LYS A 126 7.54 20.53 -0.28
N GLU A 127 7.77 19.51 -1.10
CA GLU A 127 8.28 19.69 -2.46
C GLU A 127 7.26 20.42 -3.36
N TYR A 128 5.98 20.08 -3.24
CA TYR A 128 4.90 20.78 -3.93
C TYR A 128 4.82 22.26 -3.54
N GLU A 129 4.84 22.60 -2.25
CA GLU A 129 4.84 23.99 -1.76
C GLU A 129 6.02 24.81 -2.27
N ASN A 130 7.22 24.21 -2.29
CA ASN A 130 8.41 24.85 -2.84
C ASN A 130 8.28 25.13 -4.34
N SER A 131 7.64 24.23 -5.10
CA SER A 131 7.41 24.41 -6.54
C SER A 131 6.44 25.56 -6.85
N LEU A 132 5.48 25.82 -5.95
CA LEU A 132 4.55 26.96 -6.07
C LEU A 132 5.24 28.29 -5.76
N SER A 133 6.24 28.30 -4.89
CA SER A 133 6.95 29.51 -4.47
C SER A 133 7.99 30.01 -5.49
N GLN A 134 8.27 29.21 -6.52
CA GLN A 134 9.24 29.51 -7.58
C GLN A 134 8.57 29.94 -8.91
N ASN A 135 7.24 29.94 -8.96
CA ASN A 135 6.42 30.41 -10.09
C ASN A 135 5.67 31.70 -9.71
#